data_AF-A0A6I4YPS4-F1
#
_entry.id   AF-A0A6I4YPS4-F1
#
_cell.length_a   1.000
_cell.length_b   1.000
_cell.length_c   1.000
_cell.angle_alpha   90.00
_cell.angle_beta   90.00
_cell.angle_gamma   90.00
#
_symmetry.space_group_name_H-M   'P 1'
#
loop_
_entity.id
_entity.type
_entity.pdbx_description
1 polymer ?
#
loop_
_entity_poly.entity_id
_entity_poly.type
_entity_poly.pdbx_seq_one_letter_code
_entity_poly.pdbx_strand_id
1 'polypeptide(L)'
;MHNDIKPRNITRTWNVTLYGRYESGTAPVIIATRRVTLAADGVGRKVASVDGAPQPAEVAIALLNRARADGLVELISEVRIGLPKPAASRLHRDLALIGVLAGNHSAVATAALGRVISSLTEVQPHEAEQVRLHASRLAQGLA
;
A
#
# COMPACT_ATOMS: atom_id res chain seq x y z
N MET A 1 13.98 -11.79 7.88
CA MET A 1 12.82 -10.89 8.09
C MET A 1 12.85 -9.86 6.97
N HIS A 2 12.04 -10.03 5.92
CA HIS A 2 12.05 -9.15 4.74
C HIS A 2 11.40 -7.81 5.12
N ASN A 3 12.13 -6.71 4.95
CA ASN A 3 11.71 -5.37 5.32
C ASN A 3 10.89 -4.74 4.18
N ASP A 4 9.71 -5.29 3.89
CA ASP A 4 8.76 -4.82 2.86
C ASP A 4 7.88 -3.63 3.33
N ILE A 5 8.27 -2.94 4.40
CA ILE A 5 7.41 -1.99 5.13
C ILE A 5 7.50 -0.55 4.60
N LYS A 6 7.96 -0.36 3.36
CA LYS A 6 7.94 0.96 2.72
C LYS A 6 7.12 0.86 1.44
N PRO A 7 5.79 1.03 1.52
CA PRO A 7 4.99 1.09 0.31
C PRO A 7 5.51 2.25 -0.55
N ARG A 8 5.71 2.00 -1.84
CA ARG A 8 6.20 2.96 -2.85
C ARG A 8 5.12 3.12 -3.92
N ASN A 9 4.81 4.33 -4.38
CA ASN A 9 3.73 4.62 -5.35
C ASN A 9 2.31 4.37 -4.83
N ILE A 10 2.06 4.67 -3.56
CA ILE A 10 0.71 4.65 -2.97
C ILE A 10 0.45 5.96 -2.25
N THR A 11 -0.78 6.44 -2.35
CA THR A 11 -1.33 7.50 -1.51
C THR A 11 -2.45 6.89 -0.71
N ARG A 12 -2.41 7.04 0.62
CA ARG A 12 -3.50 6.65 1.49
C ARG A 12 -3.94 7.83 2.32
N THR A 13 -5.24 7.89 2.54
CA THR A 13 -5.85 8.87 3.43
C THR A 13 -6.67 8.14 4.48
N TRP A 14 -6.51 8.54 5.74
CA TRP A 14 -7.23 8.01 6.87
C TRP A 14 -7.96 9.11 7.63
N ASN A 15 -9.11 8.76 8.19
CA ASN A 15 -9.62 9.45 9.36
C ASN A 15 -8.98 8.84 10.60
N VAL A 16 -8.49 9.70 11.48
CA VAL A 16 -7.80 9.32 12.70
C VAL A 16 -8.51 9.97 13.88
N THR A 17 -8.99 9.17 14.82
CA THR A 17 -9.54 9.64 16.09
C THR A 17 -8.58 9.30 17.22
N LEU A 18 -8.20 10.32 17.98
CA LEU A 18 -7.37 10.18 19.16
C LEU A 18 -8.25 10.24 20.40
N TYR A 19 -8.04 9.29 21.32
CA TYR A 19 -8.65 9.32 22.64
C TYR A 19 -7.65 9.81 23.69
N GLY A 20 -8.18 10.42 24.73
CA GLY A 20 -7.51 10.75 25.98
C GLY A 20 -8.33 10.26 27.16
N ARG A 21 -7.86 10.55 28.37
CA ARG A 21 -8.58 10.32 29.62
C ARG A 21 -8.66 11.61 30.41
N TYR A 22 -9.73 11.79 31.17
CA TYR A 22 -9.77 12.82 32.20
C TYR A 22 -8.83 12.43 33.36
N GLU A 23 -8.33 13.43 34.11
CA GLU A 23 -7.52 13.18 35.31
C GLU A 23 -8.28 12.34 36.37
N SER A 24 -9.61 12.42 36.40
CA SER A 24 -10.47 11.76 37.40
C SER A 24 -11.38 10.67 36.82
N GLY A 25 -11.27 10.35 35.53
CA GLY A 25 -12.25 9.49 34.83
C GLY A 25 -11.65 8.30 34.12
N THR A 26 -12.39 7.19 34.08
CA THR A 26 -11.99 5.94 33.40
C THR A 26 -12.49 5.85 31.96
N ALA A 27 -13.45 6.69 31.55
CA ALA A 27 -13.99 6.70 30.20
C ALA A 27 -13.05 7.42 29.21
N PRO A 28 -12.77 6.84 28.03
CA PRO A 28 -12.01 7.51 26.99
C PRO A 28 -12.82 8.67 26.40
N VAL A 29 -12.16 9.79 26.15
CA VAL A 29 -12.76 10.95 25.48
C VAL A 29 -12.05 11.28 24.18
N ILE A 30 -12.80 11.70 23.16
CA ILE A 30 -12.21 12.15 21.90
C ILE A 30 -11.48 13.46 22.16
N ILE A 31 -10.16 13.45 21.97
CA ILE A 31 -9.32 14.65 22.11
C ILE A 31 -9.06 15.31 20.76
N ALA A 32 -9.09 14.55 19.66
CA ALA A 32 -8.98 15.10 18.31
C ALA A 32 -9.47 14.10 17.27
N THR A 33 -10.00 14.63 16.16
CA THR A 33 -10.14 13.91 14.90
C THR A 33 -9.32 14.62 13.84
N ARG A 34 -8.54 13.87 13.06
CA ARG A 34 -7.62 14.38 12.05
C ARG A 34 -7.75 13.59 10.76
N ARG A 35 -7.59 14.25 9.63
CA ARG A 35 -7.45 13.59 8.32
C ARG A 35 -5.98 13.52 7.97
N VAL A 36 -5.42 12.32 7.91
CA VAL A 36 -4.01 12.10 7.57
C VAL A 36 -3.90 11.57 6.16
N THR A 37 -3.12 12.21 5.31
CA THR A 37 -2.70 11.66 4.01
C THR A 37 -1.23 11.34 4.06
N LEU A 38 -0.86 10.13 3.65
CA LEU A 38 0.54 9.73 3.45
C LEU A 38 0.67 9.17 2.05
N ALA A 39 1.53 9.80 1.25
CA ALA A 39 1.93 9.27 -0.04
C ALA A 39 3.41 8.90 0.00
N ALA A 40 3.75 7.86 -0.75
CA ALA A 40 5.13 7.52 -1.05
C ALA A 40 5.27 7.49 -2.56
N ASP A 41 6.26 8.20 -3.10
CA ASP A 41 6.60 8.10 -4.51
C ASP A 41 7.44 6.85 -4.80
N GLY A 42 7.66 6.58 -6.09
CA GLY A 42 8.38 5.41 -6.57
C GLY A 42 9.85 5.37 -6.20
N VAL A 43 10.39 6.49 -5.69
CA VAL A 43 11.76 6.64 -5.22
C VAL A 43 11.84 6.47 -3.69
N GLY A 44 10.70 6.29 -3.02
CA GLY A 44 10.59 6.10 -1.59
C GLY A 44 10.56 7.42 -0.80
N ARG A 45 10.43 8.57 -1.48
CA ARG A 45 10.16 9.84 -0.82
C ARG A 45 8.73 9.82 -0.32
N LYS A 46 8.57 10.09 0.97
CA LYS A 46 7.26 10.21 1.59
C LYS A 46 6.86 11.67 1.60
N VAL A 47 5.62 11.95 1.23
CA VAL A 47 4.98 13.26 1.42
C VAL A 47 3.73 13.03 2.25
N ALA A 48 3.48 13.93 3.19
CA ALA A 48 2.34 13.79 4.09
C ALA A 48 1.59 15.11 4.22
N SER A 49 0.30 14.99 4.52
CA SER A 49 -0.50 16.12 4.98
C SER A 49 -1.39 15.70 6.14
N VAL A 50 -1.65 16.64 7.05
CA VAL A 50 -2.61 16.49 8.14
C VAL A 50 -3.60 17.64 8.02
N ASP A 51 -4.88 17.31 7.92
CA ASP A 51 -5.98 18.26 7.69
C ASP A 51 -5.75 19.16 6.46
N GLY A 52 -5.10 18.61 5.43
CA GLY A 52 -4.77 19.31 4.18
C GLY A 52 -3.50 20.15 4.24
N ALA A 53 -2.90 20.38 5.41
CA ALA A 53 -1.64 21.09 5.53
C ALA A 53 -0.45 20.12 5.31
N PRO A 54 0.55 20.46 4.47
CA PRO A 54 1.77 19.68 4.35
C PRO A 54 2.47 19.52 5.70
N GLN A 55 2.91 18.29 6.00
CA GLN A 55 3.60 17.96 7.25
C GLN A 55 4.79 17.02 6.95
N PRO A 56 5.81 17.00 7.83
CA PRO A 56 6.83 15.95 7.79
C PRO A 56 6.17 14.57 7.89
N ALA A 57 6.70 13.60 7.13
CA ALA A 57 6.13 12.26 7.07
C ALA A 57 6.15 11.57 8.45
N GLU A 58 7.17 11.86 9.26
CA GLU A 58 7.38 11.35 10.61
C GLU A 58 6.24 11.76 11.54
N VAL A 59 5.74 13.00 11.41
CA VAL A 59 4.62 13.52 12.22
C VAL A 59 3.33 12.78 11.86
N ALA A 60 3.05 12.61 10.57
CA ALA A 60 1.88 11.87 10.12
C ALA A 60 1.94 10.38 10.56
N ILE A 61 3.11 9.75 10.46
CA ILE A 61 3.34 8.38 10.91
C ILE A 61 3.15 8.26 12.43
N ALA A 62 3.68 9.19 13.21
CA ALA A 62 3.50 9.20 14.67
C ALA A 62 2.02 9.31 15.05
N LEU A 63 1.26 10.16 14.36
CA LEU A 63 -0.17 10.32 14.61
C LEU A 63 -0.96 9.06 14.28
N LEU A 64 -0.66 8.41 13.15
CA LEU A 64 -1.25 7.11 12.76
C LEU A 64 -0.91 6.02 13.77
N ASN A 65 0.35 5.92 14.21
CA ASN A 65 0.78 4.91 15.18
C ASN A 65 0.10 5.11 16.53
N ARG A 66 0.00 6.36 17.01
CA ARG A 66 -0.69 6.69 18.26
C ARG A 66 -2.17 6.29 18.20
N ALA A 67 -2.84 6.64 17.11
CA ALA A 67 -4.24 6.27 16.93
C ALA A 67 -4.46 4.78 16.76
N ARG A 68 -3.48 4.05 16.21
CA ARG A 68 -3.56 2.60 16.11
C ARG A 68 -3.41 1.92 17.47
N ALA A 69 -2.64 2.51 18.38
CA ALA A 69 -2.44 2.00 19.72
C ALA A 69 -3.67 2.24 20.61
N ASP A 70 -4.15 3.48 20.65
CA ASP A 70 -5.11 3.94 21.67
C ASP A 70 -6.32 4.68 21.10
N GLY A 71 -6.52 4.62 19.78
CA GLY A 71 -7.50 5.42 19.03
C GLY A 71 -8.32 4.60 18.04
N LEU A 72 -8.81 5.29 17.01
CA LEU A 72 -9.42 4.69 15.83
C LEU A 72 -8.69 5.17 14.56
N VAL A 73 -8.44 4.24 13.64
CA VAL A 73 -7.88 4.53 12.32
C VAL A 73 -8.81 3.91 11.27
N GLU A 74 -9.40 4.76 10.45
CA GLU A 74 -10.29 4.36 9.36
C GLU A 74 -9.65 4.77 8.03
N LEU A 75 -9.42 3.81 7.13
CA LEU A 75 -8.94 4.10 5.78
C LEU A 75 -10.11 4.64 4.94
N ILE A 76 -9.97 5.88 4.44
CA ILE A 76 -11.02 6.54 3.64
C ILE A 76 -10.69 6.59 2.15
N SER A 77 -9.41 6.55 1.78
CA SER A 77 -8.99 6.52 0.38
C SER A 77 -7.64 5.85 0.22
N GLU A 78 -7.49 5.09 -0.86
CA GLU A 78 -6.23 4.52 -1.30
C GLU A 78 -6.11 4.70 -2.82
N VAL A 79 -5.06 5.38 -3.25
CA VAL A 79 -4.72 5.57 -4.67
C VAL A 79 -3.39 4.88 -4.92
N ARG A 80 -3.39 3.95 -5.88
CA ARG A 80 -2.21 3.19 -6.30
C ARG A 80 -1.74 3.70 -7.65
N ILE A 81 -0.47 4.10 -7.76
CA ILE A 81 0.13 4.42 -9.06
C ILE A 81 0.74 3.14 -9.61
N GLY A 82 0.06 2.56 -10.60
CA GLY A 82 0.49 1.33 -11.23
C GLY A 82 1.60 1.53 -12.28
N LEU A 83 2.00 0.43 -12.91
CA LEU A 83 3.06 0.41 -13.91
C LEU A 83 2.66 1.26 -15.14
N PRO A 84 3.57 2.11 -15.65
CA PRO A 84 3.36 2.74 -16.95
C PRO A 84 3.27 1.67 -18.04
N LYS A 85 2.47 1.92 -19.10
CA LYS A 85 2.19 0.94 -20.17
C LYS A 85 3.44 0.20 -20.71
N PRO A 86 4.59 0.87 -20.98
CA PRO A 86 5.79 0.17 -21.44
C PRO A 86 6.34 -0.84 -20.42
N ALA A 87 6.21 -0.55 -19.12
CA ALA A 87 6.66 -1.43 -18.06
C ALA A 87 5.69 -2.60 -17.83
N ALA A 88 4.38 -2.37 -17.93
CA ALA A 88 3.38 -3.44 -17.93
C ALA A 88 3.56 -4.39 -19.13
N SER A 89 3.87 -3.85 -20.31
CA SER A 89 4.20 -4.64 -21.51
C SER A 89 5.46 -5.50 -21.31
N ARG A 90 6.49 -4.99 -20.61
CA ARG A 90 7.66 -5.79 -20.22
C ARG A 90 7.25 -6.94 -19.30
N LEU A 91 6.46 -6.67 -18.27
CA LEU A 91 5.99 -7.70 -17.36
C LEU A 91 5.17 -8.79 -18.07
N HIS A 92 4.34 -8.43 -19.06
CA HIS A 92 3.67 -9.41 -19.92
C HIS A 92 4.65 -10.35 -20.63
N ARG A 93 5.74 -9.81 -21.18
CA ARG A 93 6.77 -10.63 -21.86
C ARG A 93 7.51 -11.53 -20.87
N ASP A 94 7.86 -11.00 -19.70
CA ASP A 94 8.54 -11.78 -18.66
C ASP A 94 7.68 -12.99 -18.23
N LEU A 95 6.37 -12.78 -18.02
CA LEU A 95 5.44 -13.85 -17.65
C LEU A 95 5.27 -14.89 -18.76
N ALA A 96 5.21 -14.45 -20.03
CA ALA A 96 5.17 -15.37 -21.16
C ALA A 96 6.43 -16.23 -21.26
N LEU A 97 7.61 -15.66 -21.01
CA LEU A 97 8.89 -16.39 -20.98
C LEU A 97 8.97 -17.41 -19.84
N ILE A 98 8.29 -17.14 -18.72
CA ILE A 98 8.16 -18.09 -17.58
C ILE A 98 7.16 -19.22 -17.92
N GLY A 99 6.40 -19.10 -19.02
CA GLY A 99 5.43 -20.10 -19.46
C GLY A 99 3.99 -19.83 -19.00
N VAL A 100 3.70 -18.64 -18.46
CA VAL A 100 2.33 -18.26 -18.13
C VAL A 100 1.57 -17.94 -19.43
N LEU A 101 0.41 -18.56 -19.61
CA LEU A 101 -0.47 -18.28 -20.75
C LEU A 101 -0.99 -16.84 -20.71
N ALA A 102 -1.10 -16.20 -21.88
CA ALA A 102 -1.44 -14.78 -21.99
C ALA A 102 -2.73 -14.38 -21.25
N GLY A 103 -3.74 -15.24 -21.25
CA GLY A 103 -5.01 -15.01 -20.54
C GLY A 103 -4.92 -15.06 -19.01
N ASN A 104 -3.84 -15.62 -18.46
CA ASN A 104 -3.68 -15.84 -17.02
C ASN A 104 -2.74 -14.82 -16.35
N HIS A 105 -2.16 -13.87 -17.09
CA HIS A 105 -1.22 -12.91 -16.53
C HIS A 105 -1.79 -12.09 -15.36
N SER A 106 -2.99 -11.54 -15.53
CA SER A 106 -3.68 -10.78 -14.47
C SER A 106 -4.13 -11.66 -13.30
N ALA A 107 -4.47 -12.93 -13.57
CA ALA A 107 -4.81 -13.90 -12.53
C ALA A 107 -3.59 -14.27 -11.67
N VAL A 108 -2.43 -14.49 -12.29
CA VAL A 108 -1.16 -14.71 -11.60
C VAL A 108 -0.76 -13.50 -10.76
N ALA A 109 -0.93 -12.28 -11.29
CA ALA A 109 -0.69 -11.06 -10.53
C ALA A 109 -1.67 -10.92 -9.35
N THR A 110 -2.95 -11.28 -9.55
CA THR A 110 -3.97 -11.30 -8.49
C THR A 110 -3.58 -12.25 -7.36
N ALA A 111 -3.19 -13.48 -7.70
CA ALA A 111 -2.75 -14.48 -6.73
C ALA A 111 -1.47 -14.03 -6.00
N ALA A 112 -0.50 -13.49 -6.73
CA ALA A 112 0.77 -13.04 -6.16
C ALA A 112 0.59 -11.89 -5.15
N LEU A 113 -0.34 -10.96 -5.40
CA LEU A 113 -0.50 -9.73 -4.62
C LEU A 113 -1.67 -9.76 -3.63
N GLY A 114 -2.49 -10.81 -3.66
CA GLY A 114 -3.64 -10.96 -2.75
C GLY A 114 -4.74 -9.92 -2.96
N ARG A 115 -4.81 -9.31 -4.16
CA ARG A 115 -5.82 -8.32 -4.54
C ARG A 115 -6.20 -8.50 -6.01
N VAL A 116 -7.45 -8.20 -6.36
CA VAL A 116 -7.90 -8.29 -7.75
C VAL A 116 -7.08 -7.34 -8.63
N ILE A 117 -6.48 -7.89 -9.68
CA ILE A 117 -5.77 -7.20 -10.74
C ILE A 117 -6.51 -7.49 -12.04
N SER A 118 -7.05 -6.46 -12.67
CA SER A 118 -7.68 -6.58 -13.99
C SER A 118 -6.66 -6.44 -15.12
N SER A 119 -5.62 -5.63 -14.89
CA SER A 119 -4.57 -5.31 -15.86
C SER A 119 -3.21 -5.19 -15.17
N LEU A 120 -2.13 -5.62 -15.82
CA LEU A 120 -0.77 -5.44 -15.31
C LEU A 120 -0.36 -3.96 -15.14
N THR A 121 -1.10 -3.01 -15.72
CA THR A 121 -0.93 -1.58 -15.43
C THR A 121 -1.36 -1.20 -14.02
N GLU A 122 -2.08 -2.05 -13.28
CA GLU A 122 -2.49 -1.84 -11.89
C GLU A 122 -1.46 -2.38 -10.88
N VAL A 123 -0.52 -3.20 -11.34
CA VAL A 123 0.63 -3.65 -10.54
C VAL A 123 1.50 -2.44 -10.28
N GLN A 124 1.97 -2.26 -9.05
CA GLN A 124 2.89 -1.16 -8.73
C GLN A 124 4.33 -1.55 -9.12
N PRO A 125 5.20 -0.57 -9.43
CA PRO A 125 6.59 -0.87 -9.82
C PRO A 125 7.36 -1.78 -8.87
N HIS A 126 7.12 -1.67 -7.56
CA HIS A 126 7.78 -2.51 -6.55
C HIS A 126 7.16 -3.91 -6.41
N GLU A 127 5.90 -4.09 -6.84
CA GLU A 127 5.17 -5.36 -6.80
C GLU A 127 5.54 -6.27 -7.98
N ALA A 128 6.11 -5.72 -9.06
CA ALA A 128 6.40 -6.46 -10.28
C ALA A 128 7.33 -7.67 -10.05
N GLU A 129 8.31 -7.54 -9.17
CA GLU A 129 9.24 -8.64 -8.86
C GLU A 129 8.56 -9.78 -8.09
N GLN A 130 7.66 -9.44 -7.16
CA GLN A 130 6.85 -10.43 -6.46
C GLN A 130 5.97 -11.24 -7.42
N VAL A 131 5.40 -10.58 -8.44
CA VAL A 131 4.62 -11.25 -9.50
C VAL A 131 5.49 -12.22 -10.29
N ARG A 132 6.71 -11.84 -10.68
CA ARG A 132 7.66 -12.72 -11.39
C ARG A 132 8.08 -13.93 -10.56
N LEU A 133 8.40 -13.70 -9.29
CA LEU A 133 8.81 -14.77 -8.36
C LEU A 133 7.67 -15.76 -8.14
N HIS A 134 6.44 -15.28 -7.97
CA HIS A 134 5.27 -16.16 -7.84
C HIS A 134 5.03 -16.98 -9.11
N ALA A 135 5.09 -16.35 -10.29
CA ALA A 135 4.98 -17.04 -11.58
C ALA A 135 6.05 -18.13 -11.74
N SER A 136 7.29 -17.84 -11.35
CA SER A 136 8.40 -18.80 -11.42
C SER A 136 8.19 -20.00 -10.51
N ARG A 137 7.65 -19.79 -9.29
CA ARG A 137 7.29 -20.88 -8.37
C ARG A 137 6.15 -21.72 -8.93
N LEU A 138 5.13 -21.10 -9.54
CA LEU A 138 4.03 -21.82 -10.20
C LEU A 138 4.56 -22.73 -11.32
N ALA A 139 5.46 -22.21 -12.16
CA ALA A 139 6.08 -22.99 -13.24
C ALA A 139 6.92 -24.17 -12.71
N GLN A 140 7.44 -24.08 -11.49
CA GLN A 140 8.20 -25.14 -10.81
C GLN A 140 7.32 -26.09 -9.97
N GLY A 141 6.01 -25.84 -9.87
CA GLY A 141 5.09 -26.61 -9.03
C GLY A 141 5.23 -26.36 -7.52
N LEU A 142 5.75 -25.20 -7.13
CA LEU A 142 6.12 -24.84 -5.75
C LEU A 142 5.25 -23.72 -5.12
N ALA A 143 4.14 -23.36 -5.76
CA ALA A 143 3.32 -22.20 -5.39
C ALA A 143 1.97 -22.57 -4.78
#